data_AF-A0A1Y6FFI7-F1
#
_entry.id   AF-A0A1Y6FFI7-F1
#
_cell.length_a   1.000
_cell.length_b   1.000
_cell.length_c   1.000
_cell.angle_alpha   90.00
_cell.angle_beta   90.00
_cell.angle_gamma   90.00
#
_symmetry.space_group_name_H-M   'P 1'
#
loop_
_entity.id
_entity.type
_entity.pdbx_description
1 polymer ?
#
loop_
_entity_poly.entity_id
_entity_poly.type
_entity_poly.pdbx_seq_one_letter_code
_entity_poly.pdbx_strand_id
1 'polypeptide(L)'
;MAKAYALMLGIVIGSHALLGWFIEGSLMLGLFNVDLVNDVIYTVSAAALLLVGATPAPVKAIKAVLVLVGLVFVLLGIGSMLDENLGGVLPSGTTILDHLLLLGTGAGALLLGLSPWARKPLVTSGTALN
;
A
#
# COMPACT_ATOMS: atom_id res chain seq x y z
N MET A 1 2.47 14.00 10.31
CA MET A 1 3.15 12.70 10.09
C MET A 1 2.39 11.77 9.15
N ALA A 2 1.11 11.46 9.40
CA ALA A 2 0.35 10.52 8.56
C ALA A 2 0.29 10.89 7.06
N LYS A 3 0.20 12.19 6.76
CA LYS A 3 0.24 12.69 5.38
C LYS A 3 1.54 12.34 4.64
N ALA A 4 2.69 12.54 5.28
CA ALA A 4 3.98 12.21 4.69
C ALA A 4 4.11 10.69 4.48
N TYR A 5 3.63 9.92 5.45
CA TYR A 5 3.65 8.47 5.33
C TYR A 5 2.73 7.96 4.21
N ALA A 6 1.53 8.53 4.06
CA ALA A 6 0.65 8.23 2.94
C ALA A 6 1.33 8.54 1.61
N LEU A 7 2.03 9.67 1.50
CA LEU A 7 2.80 10.01 0.31
C LEU A 7 3.95 9.00 0.06
N MET A 8 4.74 8.67 1.08
CA MET A 8 5.84 7.71 0.99
C MET A 8 5.35 6.33 0.54
N LEU A 9 4.31 5.80 1.19
CA LEU A 9 3.70 4.53 0.79
C LEU A 9 3.13 4.59 -0.62
N GLY A 10 2.44 5.67 -0.97
CA GLY A 10 1.90 5.88 -2.31
C GLY A 10 2.99 5.85 -3.38
N ILE A 11 4.16 6.44 -3.11
CA ILE A 11 5.31 6.39 -4.02
C ILE A 11 5.87 4.97 -4.11
N VAL A 12 6.09 4.29 -2.99
CA VAL A 12 6.67 2.94 -2.96
C VAL A 12 5.76 1.95 -3.70
N ILE A 13 4.48 1.91 -3.33
CA ILE A 13 3.48 1.02 -3.94
C ILE A 13 3.24 1.41 -5.39
N GLY A 14 3.14 2.72 -5.69
CA GLY A 14 2.92 3.21 -7.05
C GLY A 14 4.09 2.89 -7.98
N SER A 15 5.32 2.99 -7.50
CA SER A 15 6.51 2.59 -8.25
C SER A 15 6.49 1.09 -8.54
N HIS A 16 6.14 0.28 -7.54
CA HIS A 16 6.01 -1.16 -7.72
C HIS A 16 4.92 -1.52 -8.74
N ALA A 17 3.73 -0.94 -8.62
CA ALA A 17 2.61 -1.15 -9.55
C ALA A 17 2.98 -0.76 -10.97
N LEU A 18 3.61 0.41 -11.15
CA LEU A 18 4.07 0.87 -12.47
C LEU A 18 5.03 -0.14 -13.10
N LEU A 19 5.99 -0.67 -12.34
CA LEU A 19 6.90 -1.68 -12.87
C LEU A 19 6.17 -2.97 -13.26
N GLY A 20 5.19 -3.42 -12.47
CA GLY A 20 4.36 -4.59 -12.78
C GLY A 20 3.66 -4.49 -14.14
N TRP A 21 3.06 -3.32 -14.45
CA TRP A 21 2.38 -3.08 -15.72
C TRP A 21 3.25 -3.23 -16.99
N PHE A 22 4.56 -2.99 -16.88
CA PHE A 22 5.47 -2.94 -18.03
C PHE A 22 6.38 -4.17 -18.14
N ILE A 23 6.33 -5.10 -17.18
CA ILE A 23 7.19 -6.28 -17.19
C ILE A 23 6.40 -7.49 -17.71
N GLU A 24 6.86 -8.04 -18.83
CA GLU A 24 6.36 -9.30 -19.36
C GLU A 24 7.10 -10.48 -18.69
N GLY A 25 6.34 -11.38 -18.05
CA GLY A 25 6.87 -12.56 -17.37
C GLY A 25 6.10 -12.89 -16.09
N SER A 26 6.49 -13.97 -15.40
CA SER A 26 5.89 -14.34 -14.10
C SER A 26 6.56 -13.67 -12.90
N LEU A 27 7.78 -13.14 -13.06
CA LEU A 27 8.55 -12.53 -11.99
C LEU A 27 9.23 -11.23 -12.42
N MET A 28 8.90 -10.14 -11.74
CA MET A 28 9.59 -8.86 -11.86
C MET A 28 10.97 -8.96 -11.21
N LEU A 29 12.01 -8.73 -12.02
CA LEU A 29 13.42 -8.82 -11.61
C LEU A 29 13.81 -10.19 -11.01
N GLY A 30 13.01 -11.24 -11.24
CA GLY A 30 13.18 -12.54 -10.60
C GLY A 30 12.81 -12.57 -9.11
N LEU A 31 12.18 -11.51 -8.59
CA LEU A 31 12.01 -11.26 -7.17
C LEU A 31 10.56 -11.09 -6.72
N PHE A 32 9.71 -10.48 -7.52
CA PHE A 32 8.30 -10.20 -7.18
C PHE A 32 7.39 -10.85 -8.20
N ASN A 33 6.29 -11.44 -7.74
CA ASN A 33 5.30 -12.01 -8.63
C ASN A 33 4.63 -10.91 -9.48
N VAL A 34 4.44 -11.19 -10.76
CA VAL A 34 3.68 -10.30 -11.67
C VAL A 34 2.30 -10.90 -11.85
N ASP A 35 1.30 -10.22 -11.30
CA ASP A 35 -0.10 -10.62 -11.38
C ASP A 35 -0.97 -9.39 -11.62
N LEU A 36 -1.84 -9.47 -12.63
CA LEU A 36 -2.66 -8.35 -13.07
C LEU A 36 -3.62 -7.88 -11.96
N VAL A 37 -4.16 -8.80 -11.16
CA VAL A 37 -5.11 -8.44 -10.09
C VAL A 37 -4.37 -7.64 -9.01
N ASN A 38 -3.18 -8.11 -8.61
CA ASN A 38 -2.32 -7.38 -7.68
C ASN A 38 -1.92 -6.01 -8.22
N ASP A 39 -1.51 -5.92 -9.48
CA ASP A 39 -1.08 -4.66 -10.10
C ASP A 39 -2.21 -3.61 -10.11
N VAL A 40 -3.45 -4.04 -10.39
CA VAL A 40 -4.63 -3.17 -10.30
C VAL A 40 -4.86 -2.71 -8.85
N ILE A 41 -4.80 -3.62 -7.88
CA ILE A 41 -5.00 -3.27 -6.46
C ILE A 41 -3.91 -2.30 -5.98
N TYR A 42 -2.64 -2.55 -6.34
CA TYR A 42 -1.52 -1.68 -6.03
C TYR A 42 -1.69 -0.30 -6.66
N THR A 43 -2.13 -0.24 -7.92
CA THR A 43 -2.38 1.01 -8.64
C THR A 43 -3.46 1.83 -7.97
N VAL A 44 -4.61 1.23 -7.67
CA VAL A 44 -5.73 1.92 -7.00
C VAL A 44 -5.34 2.40 -5.60
N SER A 45 -4.63 1.55 -4.84
CA SER A 45 -4.18 1.88 -3.50
C SER A 45 -3.14 3.00 -3.49
N ALA A 46 -2.18 2.96 -4.43
CA ALA A 46 -1.19 4.02 -4.62
C ALA A 46 -1.85 5.34 -5.01
N ALA A 47 -2.80 5.31 -5.95
CA ALA A 47 -3.55 6.50 -6.36
C ALA A 47 -4.31 7.13 -5.17
N ALA A 48 -4.99 6.33 -4.36
CA ALA A 48 -5.68 6.81 -3.17
C ALA A 48 -4.72 7.44 -2.15
N LEU A 49 -3.59 6.78 -1.87
CA LEU A 49 -2.56 7.27 -0.95
C LEU A 49 -1.88 8.56 -1.43
N LEU A 50 -1.53 8.62 -2.71
CA LEU A 50 -0.95 9.81 -3.33
C LEU A 50 -1.95 10.96 -3.34
N LEU A 51 -3.23 10.69 -3.64
CA LEU A 51 -4.28 11.71 -3.62
C LEU A 51 -4.38 12.36 -2.24
N VAL A 52 -4.54 11.58 -1.17
CA VAL A 52 -4.64 12.15 0.19
C VAL A 52 -3.31 12.68 0.72
N GLY A 53 -2.18 12.17 0.22
CA GLY A 53 -0.83 12.60 0.59
C GLY A 53 -0.42 13.92 -0.07
N ALA A 54 -0.85 14.18 -1.30
CA ALA A 54 -0.46 15.33 -2.10
C ALA A 54 -1.46 16.50 -2.03
N THR A 55 -2.72 16.24 -1.70
CA THR A 55 -3.78 17.28 -1.61
C THR A 55 -4.00 17.78 -0.18
N PRO A 56 -4.64 18.95 0.03
CA PRO A 56 -5.08 19.41 1.35
C PRO A 56 -6.28 18.58 1.85
N ALA A 57 -6.03 17.29 2.15
CA ALA A 57 -7.03 16.36 2.63
C ALA A 57 -7.14 16.40 4.16
N PRO A 58 -8.37 16.34 4.72
CA PRO A 58 -8.56 16.35 6.16
C PRO A 58 -7.94 15.10 6.80
N VAL A 59 -7.44 15.24 8.03
CA VAL A 59 -6.76 14.15 8.78
C VAL A 59 -7.61 12.88 8.83
N LYS A 60 -8.94 13.00 8.96
CA LYS A 60 -9.85 11.84 8.95
C LYS A 60 -9.79 11.06 7.62
N ALA A 61 -9.73 11.75 6.48
CA ALA A 61 -9.63 11.10 5.17
C ALA A 61 -8.29 10.39 5.01
N ILE A 62 -7.18 11.04 5.39
CA ILE A 62 -5.84 10.42 5.35
C ILE A 62 -5.81 9.14 6.19
N LYS A 63 -6.35 9.19 7.42
CA LYS A 63 -6.42 8.03 8.31
C LYS A 63 -7.30 6.92 7.71
N ALA A 64 -8.46 7.27 7.16
CA ALA A 64 -9.36 6.30 6.55
C ALA A 64 -8.70 5.56 5.38
N VAL A 65 -8.01 6.29 4.50
CA VAL A 65 -7.28 5.69 3.38
C VAL A 65 -6.13 4.80 3.87
N LEU A 66 -5.34 5.24 4.85
CA LEU A 66 -4.28 4.41 5.44
C LEU A 66 -4.82 3.11 6.04
N VAL A 67 -5.95 3.18 6.76
CA VAL A 67 -6.58 1.98 7.33
C VAL A 67 -7.11 1.07 6.24
N LEU A 68 -7.81 1.61 5.24
CA LEU A 68 -8.42 0.81 4.18
C LEU A 68 -7.35 0.12 3.32
N VAL A 69 -6.35 0.86 2.87
CA VAL A 69 -5.22 0.29 2.11
C VAL A 69 -4.46 -0.72 2.96
N GLY A 70 -4.19 -0.38 4.23
CA GLY A 70 -3.48 -1.28 5.12
C GLY A 70 -4.23 -2.60 5.34
N LEU A 71 -5.55 -2.54 5.49
CA LEU A 71 -6.40 -3.72 5.63
C LEU A 71 -6.40 -4.57 4.36
N VAL A 72 -6.54 -3.95 3.18
CA VAL A 72 -6.45 -4.66 1.90
C VAL A 72 -5.12 -5.40 1.77
N PHE A 73 -4.00 -4.73 2.04
CA PHE A 73 -2.67 -5.29 1.90
C PHE A 73 -2.39 -6.42 2.90
N VAL A 74 -2.81 -6.26 4.16
CA VAL A 74 -2.69 -7.34 5.15
C VAL A 74 -3.55 -8.54 4.78
N LEU A 75 -4.80 -8.33 4.35
CA LEU A 75 -5.67 -9.43 3.94
C LEU A 75 -5.13 -10.16 2.73
N LEU A 76 -4.58 -9.45 1.74
CA LEU A 76 -3.94 -10.08 0.59
C LEU A 76 -2.67 -10.83 0.97
N GLY A 77 -1.82 -10.26 1.84
CA GLY A 77 -0.60 -10.92 2.29
C GLY A 77 -0.87 -12.16 3.14
N ILE A 78 -1.89 -12.15 4.00
CA ILE A 78 -2.34 -13.35 4.72
C ILE A 78 -2.97 -14.33 3.74
N GLY A 79 -3.80 -13.82 2.83
CA GLY A 79 -4.50 -14.59 1.83
C GLY A 79 -3.58 -15.39 0.90
N SER A 80 -2.51 -14.76 0.40
CA SER A 80 -1.52 -15.41 -0.46
C SER A 80 -0.79 -16.55 0.26
N MET A 81 -0.56 -16.43 1.57
CA MET A 81 0.03 -17.51 2.38
C MET A 81 -0.92 -18.70 2.56
N LEU A 82 -2.23 -18.47 2.43
CA LEU A 82 -3.26 -19.48 2.61
C LEU A 82 -3.78 -20.04 1.28
N ASP A 83 -3.31 -19.53 0.14
CA ASP A 83 -3.90 -19.80 -1.17
C ASP A 83 -3.83 -21.28 -1.60
N GLU A 84 -2.78 -22.01 -1.17
CA GLU A 84 -2.69 -23.47 -1.36
C GLU A 84 -3.91 -24.21 -0.78
N ASN A 85 -4.61 -23.61 0.20
CA ASN A 85 -5.80 -24.15 0.84
C ASN A 85 -7.11 -23.52 0.32
N LEU A 86 -7.04 -22.49 -0.52
CA LEU A 86 -8.19 -21.72 -1.02
C LEU A 86 -8.44 -21.91 -2.52
N GLY A 87 -7.72 -22.84 -3.15
CA GLY A 87 -7.98 -23.30 -4.51
C GLY A 87 -7.56 -22.31 -5.60
N GLY A 88 -6.56 -21.45 -5.33
CA GLY A 88 -6.04 -20.50 -6.32
C GLY A 88 -6.91 -19.26 -6.53
N VAL A 89 -7.81 -18.95 -5.60
CA VAL A 89 -8.70 -17.77 -5.65
C VAL A 89 -7.95 -16.48 -5.28
N LEU A 90 -6.83 -16.62 -4.58
CA LEU A 90 -5.97 -15.51 -4.16
C LEU A 90 -4.67 -15.52 -4.97
N PRO A 91 -3.85 -14.46 -4.90
CA PRO A 91 -2.61 -14.42 -5.64
C PRO A 91 -1.70 -15.60 -5.26
N SER A 92 -1.47 -16.48 -6.23
CA SER A 92 -0.60 -17.66 -6.11
C SER A 92 0.80 -17.35 -6.63
N GLY A 93 1.81 -18.11 -6.20
CA GLY A 93 3.20 -17.92 -6.66
C GLY A 93 3.91 -16.69 -6.08
N THR A 94 3.34 -16.05 -5.05
CA THR A 94 3.95 -14.92 -4.35
C THR A 94 5.27 -15.31 -3.67
N THR A 95 6.30 -14.51 -3.87
CA THR A 95 7.61 -14.70 -3.25
C THR A 95 7.62 -14.15 -1.82
N ILE A 96 8.69 -14.42 -1.06
CA ILE A 96 8.86 -13.82 0.26
C ILE A 96 8.89 -12.29 0.24
N LEU A 97 9.34 -11.69 -0.88
CA LEU A 97 9.40 -10.24 -1.02
C LEU A 97 8.02 -9.64 -1.27
N ASP A 98 7.13 -10.36 -1.98
CA ASP A 98 5.72 -9.97 -2.09
C ASP A 98 5.04 -9.94 -0.71
N HIS A 99 5.31 -10.95 0.12
CA HIS A 99 4.77 -10.98 1.49
C HIS A 99 5.30 -9.83 2.34
N LEU A 100 6.59 -9.49 2.23
CA LEU A 100 7.16 -8.34 2.93
C LEU A 100 6.56 -7.03 2.45
N LEU A 101 6.33 -6.87 1.15
CA LEU A 101 5.67 -5.70 0.60
C LEU A 101 4.23 -5.60 1.14
N LEU A 102 3.43 -6.67 0.99
CA LEU A 102 2.03 -6.73 1.42
C LEU A 102 1.88 -6.54 2.93
N LEU A 103 2.48 -7.43 3.74
CA LEU A 103 2.33 -7.39 5.19
C LEU A 103 3.07 -6.21 5.81
N GLY A 104 4.27 -5.87 5.33
CA GLY A 104 5.06 -4.77 5.87
C GLY A 104 4.41 -3.42 5.62
N THR A 105 4.05 -3.11 4.37
CA THR A 105 3.37 -1.84 4.06
C THR A 105 1.95 -1.83 4.62
N GLY A 106 1.24 -2.95 4.59
CA GLY A 106 -0.10 -3.09 5.13
C GLY A 106 -0.16 -2.85 6.64
N ALA A 107 0.71 -3.52 7.42
CA ALA A 107 0.81 -3.33 8.85
C ALA A 107 1.27 -1.91 9.20
N GLY A 108 2.25 -1.36 8.48
CA GLY A 108 2.70 0.02 8.66
C GLY A 108 1.58 1.04 8.44
N ALA A 109 0.79 0.87 7.38
CA ALA A 109 -0.36 1.71 7.07
C ALA A 109 -1.45 1.60 8.15
N LEU A 110 -1.79 0.38 8.60
CA LEU A 110 -2.77 0.17 9.68
C LEU A 110 -2.32 0.81 10.99
N LEU A 111 -1.07 0.57 11.42
CA LEU A 111 -0.54 1.11 12.66
C LEU A 111 -0.62 2.64 12.69
N LEU A 112 -0.26 3.30 11.60
CA LEU A 112 -0.34 4.76 11.51
C LEU A 112 -1.75 5.29 11.29
N GLY A 113 -2.57 4.56 10.52
CA GLY A 113 -3.98 4.86 10.31
C GLY A 113 -4.81 4.74 11.59
N LEU A 114 -4.43 3.86 12.52
CA LEU A 114 -5.10 3.70 13.82
C LEU A 114 -4.47 4.58 14.91
N SER A 115 -3.18 4.92 14.78
CA SER A 115 -2.44 5.68 15.79
C SER A 115 -3.03 7.08 16.10
N PRO A 116 -2.97 7.52 17.36
CA PRO A 116 -3.30 8.89 17.74
C PRO A 116 -2.24 9.91 17.27
N TRP A 117 -1.00 9.48 17.01
CA TRP A 117 0.10 10.36 16.59
C TRP A 117 -0.05 10.89 15.16
N ALA A 118 -0.94 10.28 14.37
CA ALA A 118 -1.33 10.74 13.05
C ALA A 118 -1.94 12.16 13.03
N ARG A 119 -2.42 12.66 14.18
CA ARG A 119 -3.07 13.98 14.29
C ARG A 119 -2.13 15.18 14.17
N LYS A 120 -0.81 14.98 14.31
CA LYS A 120 0.14 16.09 14.21
C LYS A 120 0.27 16.54 12.75
N PRO A 121 -0.09 17.80 12.43
CA PRO A 121 0.04 18.35 11.09
C PRO A 121 1.49 18.29 10.62
N LEU A 122 1.71 18.15 9.31
CA LEU A 122 3.01 18.48 8.75
C LEU A 122 3.11 20.01 8.79
N VAL A 123 4.22 20.55 9.29
CA VAL A 123 4.40 21.99 9.44
C VAL A 123 5.58 22.41 8.57
N THR A 124 5.38 23.43 7.73
CA THR A 124 6.48 24.14 7.07
C THR A 124 6.41 25.60 7.48
N SER A 125 7.53 26.15 7.96
CA SER A 125 7.60 27.56 8.42
C SER A 125 6.46 27.98 9.35
N GLY A 126 6.03 27.11 10.27
CA GLY A 126 4.93 27.37 11.21
C GLY A 126 3.51 27.20 10.66
N THR A 127 3.35 26.91 9.37
CA THR A 127 2.03 26.70 8.72
C THR A 127 1.74 25.20 8.55
N ALA A 128 0.53 24.77 8.92
CA ALA A 128 0.08 23.40 8.73
C ALA A 128 -0.17 23.09 7.23
N LEU A 129 0.34 21.96 6.76
CA LEU A 129 0.32 21.51 5.37
C LEU A 129 -0.82 20.53 5.05
N ASN A 130 -1.80 20.36 5.92
CA ASN A 130 -2.86 19.34 5.82
C ASN A 130 -4.23 19.97 5.79
#